data_AF-A0A181CE59-F1
#
_entry.id   AF-A0A181CE59-F1
#
_cell.length_a   1.000
_cell.length_b   1.000
_cell.length_c   1.000
_cell.angle_alpha   90.00
_cell.angle_beta   90.00
_cell.angle_gamma   90.00
#
_symmetry.space_group_name_H-M   'P 1'
#
loop_
_entity.id
_entity.type
_entity.pdbx_description
1 polymer ?
#
loop_
_entity_poly.entity_id
_entity_poly.type
_entity_poly.pdbx_seq_one_letter_code
_entity_poly.pdbx_strand_id
1 'polypeptide(L)'
;MGRQYGSAAAVSYEEGCLSFTAGHFDVDMIRQAIIQYRRSGFHHDPLRLQPLVVRAGAWLSLRLHELHEWNQGFFSLDGGTVVIHPTASDTVTMLPVDIRNQGGSLVFSAAENLSGTLLVNLSRPRQAHAPVQLVFQGCALQFAHYDPMTDMTLVGLVPEYELPHGWVAVRLDGNPWRIDRAVQVPGLDRPVLRREWQADERETVTLSLPG
;
A
#
# COMPACT_ATOMS: atom_id res chain seq x y z
N MET A 1 8.67 -8.40 20.66
CA MET A 1 9.87 -8.77 19.87
C MET A 1 9.50 -9.94 18.97
N GLY A 2 8.99 -9.65 17.77
CA GLY A 2 8.58 -10.66 16.79
C GLY A 2 9.78 -11.18 15.99
N ARG A 3 9.67 -12.42 15.48
CA ARG A 3 10.73 -13.07 14.70
C ARG A 3 11.26 -12.14 13.60
N GLN A 4 12.58 -11.98 13.52
CA GLN A 4 13.26 -11.14 12.53
C GLN A 4 12.97 -11.58 11.08
N TYR A 5 12.59 -12.83 10.85
CA TYR A 5 12.24 -13.37 9.54
C TYR A 5 11.12 -14.43 9.65
N GLY A 6 10.30 -14.52 8.59
CA GLY A 6 9.26 -15.51 8.40
C GLY A 6 9.85 -16.86 8.01
N SER A 7 9.29 -17.95 8.56
CA SER A 7 9.69 -19.31 8.23
C SER A 7 8.79 -19.92 7.14
N ALA A 8 9.22 -21.01 6.49
CA ALA A 8 8.35 -21.76 5.57
C ALA A 8 7.03 -22.21 6.22
N ALA A 9 7.02 -22.54 7.52
CA ALA A 9 5.80 -22.90 8.26
C ALA A 9 4.82 -21.73 8.46
N ALA A 10 5.26 -20.50 8.20
CA ALA A 10 4.46 -19.29 8.27
C ALA A 10 3.87 -18.91 6.89
N VAL A 11 4.12 -19.74 5.87
CA VAL A 11 3.52 -19.64 4.55
C VAL A 11 2.56 -20.80 4.36
N SER A 12 1.30 -20.51 4.04
CA SER A 12 0.29 -21.51 3.72
C SER A 12 -0.32 -21.27 2.34
N TYR A 13 -0.87 -22.32 1.74
CA TYR A 13 -1.64 -22.22 0.52
C TYR A 13 -3.11 -22.54 0.85
N GLU A 14 -4.00 -21.61 0.53
CA GLU A 14 -5.43 -21.75 0.85
C GLU A 14 -6.23 -21.10 -0.28
N GLU A 15 -7.23 -21.82 -0.81
CA GLU A 15 -8.17 -21.28 -1.80
C GLU A 15 -7.50 -20.65 -3.05
N GLY A 16 -6.38 -21.22 -3.50
CA GLY A 16 -5.62 -20.71 -4.65
C GLY A 16 -4.80 -19.44 -4.36
N CYS A 17 -4.71 -19.04 -3.09
CA CYS A 17 -3.93 -17.90 -2.62
C CYS A 17 -2.71 -18.36 -1.83
N LEU A 18 -1.61 -17.61 -1.95
CA LEU A 18 -0.43 -17.79 -1.11
C LEU A 18 -0.57 -16.87 0.10
N SER A 19 -0.67 -17.44 1.29
CA SER A 19 -0.89 -16.72 2.55
C SER A 19 0.40 -16.64 3.37
N PHE A 20 0.70 -15.45 3.87
CA PHE A 20 1.80 -15.18 4.79
C PHE A 20 1.22 -14.88 6.18
N THR A 21 1.78 -15.49 7.22
CA THR A 21 1.34 -15.36 8.62
C THR A 21 2.54 -15.08 9.52
N ALA A 22 2.35 -14.38 10.65
CA ALA A 22 3.29 -14.34 11.78
C ALA A 22 4.82 -14.36 11.44
N GLY A 23 5.34 -13.29 10.83
CA GLY A 23 6.76 -13.19 10.48
C GLY A 23 7.07 -12.04 9.52
N HIS A 24 8.36 -11.77 9.30
CA HIS A 24 8.84 -10.76 8.36
C HIS A 24 9.34 -11.40 7.05
N PHE A 25 8.85 -10.93 5.91
CA PHE A 25 9.14 -11.47 4.58
C PHE A 25 9.67 -10.37 3.67
N ASP A 26 10.89 -10.55 3.16
CA ASP A 26 11.42 -9.72 2.08
C ASP A 26 10.99 -10.26 0.71
N VAL A 27 11.31 -9.53 -0.36
CA VAL A 27 10.91 -9.92 -1.73
C VAL A 27 11.48 -11.27 -2.16
N ASP A 28 12.68 -11.62 -1.69
CA ASP A 28 13.33 -12.87 -2.10
C ASP A 28 12.63 -14.07 -1.46
N MET A 29 12.24 -13.96 -0.19
CA MET A 29 11.40 -14.96 0.49
C MET A 29 10.05 -15.11 -0.20
N ILE A 30 9.41 -14.01 -0.59
CA ILE A 30 8.13 -14.04 -1.31
C ILE A 30 8.29 -14.74 -2.66
N ARG A 31 9.33 -14.39 -3.44
CA ARG A 31 9.64 -15.04 -4.72
C ARG A 31 9.91 -16.53 -4.56
N GLN A 32 10.67 -16.92 -3.54
CA GLN A 32 10.93 -18.33 -3.25
C GLN A 32 9.64 -19.08 -2.91
N ALA A 33 8.77 -18.50 -2.08
CA ALA A 33 7.48 -19.10 -1.74
C ALA A 33 6.59 -19.29 -2.98
N ILE A 34 6.56 -18.31 -3.90
CA ILE A 34 5.84 -18.43 -5.17
C ILE A 34 6.42 -19.56 -6.04
N ILE A 35 7.76 -19.64 -6.15
CA ILE A 35 8.43 -20.69 -6.93
C ILE A 35 8.13 -22.07 -6.34
N GLN A 36 8.19 -22.22 -5.02
CA GLN A 36 7.86 -23.47 -4.33
C GLN A 36 6.40 -23.86 -4.57
N TYR A 37 5.47 -22.91 -4.43
CA TYR A 37 4.06 -23.12 -4.72
C TYR A 37 3.81 -23.61 -6.16
N ARG A 38 4.47 -22.99 -7.15
CA ARG A 38 4.38 -23.44 -8.56
C ARG A 38 4.95 -24.83 -8.78
N ARG A 39 6.03 -25.19 -8.08
CA ARG A 39 6.66 -26.51 -8.17
C ARG A 39 5.85 -27.61 -7.50
N SER A 40 5.06 -27.30 -6.47
CA SER A 40 4.19 -28.28 -5.78
C SER A 40 3.03 -28.80 -6.64
N GLY A 41 2.92 -28.40 -7.91
CA GLY A 41 1.99 -29.04 -8.85
C GLY A 41 0.53 -28.65 -8.64
N PHE A 42 0.26 -27.54 -7.93
CA PHE A 42 -1.06 -26.91 -7.98
C PHE A 42 -1.31 -26.45 -9.41
N HIS A 43 -2.00 -27.29 -10.20
CA HIS A 43 -2.39 -27.01 -11.57
C HIS A 43 -3.35 -25.82 -11.58
N HIS A 44 -2.77 -24.63 -11.70
CA HIS A 44 -3.51 -23.41 -11.97
C HIS A 44 -3.11 -22.89 -13.33
N ASP A 45 -4.10 -22.30 -13.98
CA ASP A 45 -3.96 -21.64 -15.27
C ASP A 45 -2.80 -20.64 -15.19
N PRO A 46 -1.72 -20.81 -15.97
CA PRO A 46 -0.54 -19.94 -15.91
C PRO A 46 -0.85 -18.47 -16.23
N LEU A 47 -2.05 -18.18 -16.73
CA LEU A 47 -2.55 -16.86 -17.04
C LEU A 47 -3.17 -16.12 -15.84
N ARG A 48 -3.46 -16.81 -14.72
CA ARG A 48 -4.02 -16.14 -13.53
C ARG A 48 -2.91 -15.73 -12.56
N LEU A 49 -2.72 -14.41 -12.48
CA LEU A 49 -2.02 -13.74 -11.40
C LEU A 49 -2.52 -14.22 -10.03
N GLN A 50 -1.61 -14.56 -9.11
CA GLN A 50 -1.94 -15.24 -7.86
C GLN A 50 -2.07 -14.22 -6.72
N PRO A 51 -3.19 -14.21 -5.96
CA PRO A 51 -3.33 -13.30 -4.83
C PRO A 51 -2.35 -13.66 -3.72
N LEU A 52 -1.62 -12.67 -3.21
CA LEU A 52 -0.81 -12.82 -2.00
C LEU A 52 -1.57 -12.27 -0.80
N VAL A 53 -1.89 -13.12 0.17
CA VAL A 53 -2.66 -12.73 1.36
C VAL A 53 -1.72 -12.48 2.53
N VAL A 54 -1.75 -11.25 3.04
CA VAL A 54 -0.92 -10.78 4.14
C VAL A 54 -1.77 -10.80 5.41
N ARG A 55 -1.66 -11.91 6.15
CA ARG A 55 -2.49 -12.17 7.33
C ARG A 55 -1.91 -11.54 8.60
N ALA A 56 -2.70 -11.53 9.67
CA ALA A 56 -2.30 -11.05 10.99
C ALA A 56 -0.90 -11.51 11.41
N GLY A 57 -0.08 -10.56 11.86
CA GLY A 57 1.30 -10.78 12.29
C GLY A 57 2.32 -10.98 11.16
N ALA A 58 1.89 -11.03 9.89
CA ALA A 58 2.80 -11.03 8.75
C ALA A 58 3.19 -9.59 8.37
N TRP A 59 4.47 -9.39 8.12
CA TRP A 59 5.08 -8.14 7.70
C TRP A 59 5.83 -8.39 6.39
N LEU A 60 5.36 -7.81 5.29
CA LEU A 60 6.05 -7.88 4.01
C LEU A 60 6.82 -6.58 3.80
N SER A 61 8.13 -6.67 3.57
CA SER A 61 8.99 -5.52 3.26
C SER A 61 9.39 -5.59 1.79
N LEU A 62 8.99 -4.56 1.04
CA LEU A 62 9.16 -4.46 -0.41
C LEU A 62 9.86 -3.15 -0.73
N ARG A 63 10.72 -3.14 -1.75
CA ARG A 63 11.29 -1.92 -2.31
C ARG A 63 10.57 -1.55 -3.61
N LEU A 64 10.45 -0.25 -3.88
CA LEU A 64 9.72 0.25 -5.06
C LEU A 64 10.24 -0.36 -6.37
N HIS A 65 11.55 -0.43 -6.57
CA HIS A 65 12.13 -1.00 -7.78
C HIS A 65 11.85 -2.50 -7.94
N GLU A 66 11.65 -3.23 -6.84
CA GLU A 66 11.32 -4.66 -6.86
C GLU A 66 9.87 -4.89 -7.30
N LEU A 67 9.02 -3.87 -7.16
CA LEU A 67 7.64 -3.87 -7.61
C LEU A 67 7.47 -3.50 -9.09
N HIS A 68 8.46 -2.85 -9.71
CA HIS A 68 8.36 -2.39 -11.10
C HIS A 68 8.10 -3.53 -12.10
N GLU A 69 8.58 -4.73 -11.81
CA GLU A 69 8.36 -5.95 -12.62
C GLU A 69 7.39 -6.93 -11.94
N TRP A 70 6.59 -6.45 -10.98
CA TRP A 70 5.68 -7.29 -10.24
C TRP A 70 4.53 -7.79 -11.12
N ASN A 71 4.73 -8.97 -11.69
CA ASN A 71 3.74 -9.72 -12.46
C ASN A 71 3.22 -10.94 -11.70
N GLN A 72 3.25 -10.90 -10.37
CA GLN A 72 2.86 -12.03 -9.52
C GLN A 72 1.43 -11.91 -8.99
N GLY A 73 0.78 -10.76 -9.15
CA GLY A 73 -0.63 -10.53 -8.87
C GLY A 73 -0.89 -9.38 -7.92
N PHE A 74 -2.04 -9.40 -7.25
CA PHE A 74 -2.42 -8.36 -6.30
C PHE A 74 -2.17 -8.81 -4.85
N PHE A 75 -1.97 -7.84 -3.97
CA PHE A 75 -1.85 -8.09 -2.54
C PHE A 75 -3.23 -8.04 -1.91
N SER A 76 -3.45 -8.84 -0.88
CA SER A 76 -4.66 -8.83 -0.07
C SER A 76 -4.28 -8.63 1.39
N LEU A 77 -4.71 -7.53 2.00
CA LEU A 77 -4.50 -7.27 3.43
C LEU A 77 -5.59 -7.95 4.25
N ASP A 78 -5.21 -8.85 5.15
CA ASP A 78 -6.10 -9.52 6.11
C ASP A 78 -5.50 -9.47 7.53
N GLY A 79 -5.32 -8.26 8.03
CA GLY A 79 -4.78 -7.96 9.37
C GLY A 79 -3.25 -7.88 9.45
N GLY A 80 -2.55 -8.13 8.34
CA GLY A 80 -1.10 -7.98 8.27
C GLY A 80 -0.64 -6.59 7.79
N THR A 81 0.67 -6.47 7.60
CA THR A 81 1.34 -5.21 7.25
C THR A 81 2.16 -5.36 5.98
N VAL A 82 2.02 -4.43 5.05
CA VAL A 82 2.93 -4.28 3.89
C VAL A 82 3.68 -2.97 4.04
N VAL A 83 4.99 -3.04 4.05
CA VAL A 83 5.92 -1.91 4.13
C VAL A 83 6.55 -1.74 2.76
N ILE A 84 6.45 -0.53 2.21
CA ILE A 84 7.03 -0.19 0.92
C ILE A 84 8.10 0.88 1.14
N HIS A 85 9.33 0.48 0.85
CA HIS A 85 10.50 1.32 0.92
C HIS A 85 10.73 1.99 -0.44
N PRO A 86 10.98 3.30 -0.48
CA PRO A 86 11.24 4.02 -1.70
C PRO A 86 12.63 3.63 -2.20
N THR A 87 12.79 3.66 -3.51
CA THR A 87 14.07 3.47 -4.19
C THR A 87 13.98 4.23 -5.50
N ALA A 88 15.11 4.77 -5.96
CA ALA A 88 15.22 5.44 -7.26
C ALA A 88 14.55 4.60 -8.35
N SER A 89 13.57 5.18 -9.03
CA SER A 89 12.84 4.56 -10.13
C SER A 89 12.40 5.63 -11.12
N ASP A 90 12.64 5.39 -12.40
CA ASP A 90 12.20 6.29 -13.47
C ASP A 90 10.81 5.91 -13.98
N THR A 91 10.14 4.97 -13.31
CA THR A 91 8.89 4.36 -13.77
C THR A 91 7.79 4.49 -12.75
N VAL A 92 6.55 4.52 -13.24
CA VAL A 92 5.35 4.50 -12.40
C VAL A 92 5.03 3.05 -12.07
N THR A 93 5.06 2.71 -10.79
CA THR A 93 4.66 1.38 -10.31
C THR A 93 3.21 1.41 -9.86
N MET A 94 2.37 0.54 -10.42
CA MET A 94 0.99 0.35 -9.97
C MET A 94 0.87 -0.89 -9.10
N LEU A 95 0.37 -0.73 -7.88
CA LEU A 95 0.20 -1.80 -6.92
C LEU A 95 -1.29 -1.99 -6.56
N PRO A 96 -1.98 -3.01 -7.10
CA PRO A 96 -3.33 -3.35 -6.67
C PRO A 96 -3.29 -4.03 -5.29
N VAL A 97 -4.08 -3.50 -4.35
CA VAL A 97 -4.20 -4.01 -2.98
C VAL A 97 -5.68 -4.13 -2.61
N ASP A 98 -6.10 -5.36 -2.32
CA ASP A 98 -7.43 -5.67 -1.82
C ASP A 98 -7.47 -5.68 -0.30
N ILE A 99 -8.50 -5.06 0.27
CA ILE A 99 -8.73 -5.03 1.71
C ILE A 99 -9.70 -6.16 2.07
N ARG A 100 -9.28 -7.12 2.92
CA ARG A 100 -10.13 -8.21 3.42
C ARG A 100 -10.72 -7.88 4.79
N ASN A 101 -11.43 -8.84 5.36
CA ASN A 101 -12.28 -8.66 6.53
C ASN A 101 -11.55 -8.19 7.79
N GLN A 102 -10.24 -8.45 7.92
CA GLN A 102 -9.45 -7.98 9.07
C GLN A 102 -8.69 -6.67 8.80
N GLY A 103 -8.83 -6.07 7.61
CA GLY A 103 -8.16 -4.81 7.28
C GLY A 103 -6.65 -5.00 7.19
N GLY A 104 -5.87 -4.08 7.76
CA GLY A 104 -4.42 -4.18 7.81
C GLY A 104 -3.74 -2.81 7.77
N SER A 105 -2.43 -2.83 7.51
CA SER A 105 -1.64 -1.60 7.45
C SER A 105 -0.77 -1.55 6.19
N LEU A 106 -0.80 -0.41 5.51
CA LEU A 106 0.19 -0.04 4.51
C LEU A 106 1.13 0.99 5.12
N VAL A 107 2.42 0.72 5.06
CA VAL A 107 3.45 1.62 5.57
C VAL A 107 4.30 2.09 4.40
N PHE A 108 4.38 3.39 4.23
CA PHE A 108 5.21 4.07 3.26
C PHE A 108 6.32 4.75 4.04
N SER A 109 7.53 4.18 3.99
CA SER A 109 8.67 4.83 4.64
C SER A 109 9.19 5.95 3.75
N ALA A 110 9.46 7.14 4.24
CA ALA A 110 10.37 8.04 3.53
C ALA A 110 11.78 7.47 3.64
N ALA A 111 12.47 7.32 2.51
CA ALA A 111 13.91 7.20 2.48
C ALA A 111 14.43 8.34 1.60
N GLU A 112 15.52 8.93 2.10
CA GLU A 112 16.35 9.98 1.52
C GLU A 112 16.10 10.26 0.04
N ASN A 113 15.66 11.46 -0.34
CA ASN A 113 15.78 12.09 -1.68
C ASN A 113 15.88 11.17 -2.92
N LEU A 114 15.02 10.15 -3.04
CA LEU A 114 15.04 9.19 -4.14
C LEU A 114 13.85 9.43 -5.08
N SER A 115 14.12 9.53 -6.38
CA SER A 115 13.11 9.66 -7.44
C SER A 115 12.24 8.40 -7.55
N GLY A 116 10.95 8.52 -7.87
CA GLY A 116 10.07 7.35 -8.07
C GLY A 116 8.60 7.68 -7.88
N THR A 117 7.71 7.00 -8.60
CA THR A 117 6.26 7.16 -8.42
C THR A 117 5.60 5.81 -8.15
N LEU A 118 4.99 5.67 -6.98
CA LEU A 118 4.15 4.54 -6.60
C LEU A 118 2.69 4.97 -6.59
N LEU A 119 1.88 4.30 -7.39
CA LEU A 119 0.42 4.40 -7.32
C LEU A 119 -0.11 3.10 -6.70
N VAL A 120 -0.61 3.18 -5.47
CA VAL A 120 -1.33 2.07 -4.85
C VAL A 120 -2.81 2.22 -5.16
N ASN A 121 -3.39 1.22 -5.81
CA ASN A 121 -4.82 1.14 -6.03
C ASN A 121 -5.45 0.28 -4.94
N LEU A 122 -6.11 0.92 -3.96
CA LEU A 122 -6.79 0.22 -2.89
C LEU A 122 -8.24 -0.09 -3.25
N SER A 123 -8.57 -1.37 -3.29
CA SER A 123 -9.93 -1.88 -3.49
C SER A 123 -10.46 -2.49 -2.20
N ARG A 124 -11.72 -2.18 -1.88
CA ARG A 124 -12.42 -2.73 -0.71
C ARG A 124 -13.72 -3.40 -1.15
N PRO A 125 -13.86 -4.73 -1.01
CA PRO A 125 -15.14 -5.40 -1.19
C PRO A 125 -16.17 -4.86 -0.19
N ARG A 126 -17.45 -4.78 -0.61
CA ARG A 126 -18.55 -4.22 0.22
C ARG A 126 -18.73 -4.90 1.59
N GLN A 127 -18.24 -6.12 1.75
CA GLN A 127 -18.37 -6.91 2.97
C GLN A 127 -17.21 -6.67 3.97
N ALA A 128 -16.15 -6.00 3.54
CA ALA A 128 -14.96 -5.77 4.35
C ALA A 128 -15.06 -4.41 5.07
N HIS A 129 -15.32 -4.45 6.39
CA HIS A 129 -15.54 -3.25 7.21
C HIS A 129 -14.39 -2.92 8.18
N ALA A 130 -13.36 -3.76 8.24
CA ALA A 130 -12.25 -3.49 9.13
C ALA A 130 -11.45 -2.26 8.68
N PRO A 131 -10.99 -1.43 9.63
CA PRO A 131 -10.20 -0.26 9.29
C PRO A 131 -8.87 -0.65 8.65
N VAL A 132 -8.38 0.21 7.76
CA VAL A 132 -7.03 0.10 7.21
C VAL A 132 -6.22 1.30 7.62
N GLN A 133 -4.98 1.07 8.03
CA GLN A 133 -4.05 2.13 8.38
C GLN A 133 -3.15 2.45 7.19
N LEU A 134 -3.10 3.72 6.80
CA LEU A 134 -2.07 4.25 5.93
C LEU A 134 -1.06 4.98 6.81
N VAL A 135 0.16 4.47 6.88
CA VAL A 135 1.23 5.03 7.71
C VAL A 135 2.28 5.65 6.80
N PHE A 136 2.50 6.95 6.92
CA PHE A 136 3.50 7.69 6.18
C PHE A 136 4.62 8.07 7.15
N GLN A 137 5.81 7.49 6.99
CA GLN A 137 6.94 7.72 7.89
C GLN A 137 7.90 8.76 7.29
N GLY A 138 8.47 9.63 8.10
CA GLY A 138 9.44 10.64 7.65
C GLY A 138 8.84 11.68 6.71
N CYS A 139 7.53 11.94 6.81
CA CYS A 139 6.82 12.92 5.99
C CYS A 139 6.29 14.03 6.90
N ALA A 140 6.58 15.29 6.58
CA ALA A 140 6.11 16.45 7.36
C ALA A 140 4.61 16.71 7.16
N LEU A 141 4.12 16.51 5.93
CA LEU A 141 2.76 16.82 5.52
C LEU A 141 2.19 15.72 4.63
N GLN A 142 0.98 15.29 4.95
CA GLN A 142 0.18 14.36 4.17
C GLN A 142 -1.12 15.04 3.72
N PHE A 143 -1.60 14.75 2.51
CA PHE A 143 -2.90 15.23 2.06
C PHE A 143 -3.78 14.13 1.48
N ALA A 144 -5.08 14.40 1.44
CA ALA A 144 -6.07 13.68 0.66
C ALA A 144 -6.86 14.68 -0.19
N HIS A 145 -7.06 14.36 -1.46
CA HIS A 145 -7.86 15.14 -2.40
C HIS A 145 -9.00 14.27 -2.91
N TYR A 146 -10.24 14.72 -2.71
CA TYR A 146 -11.43 14.05 -3.19
C TYR A 146 -11.93 14.70 -4.49
N ASP A 147 -12.16 13.89 -5.50
CA ASP A 147 -12.81 14.29 -6.74
C ASP A 147 -14.25 13.74 -6.79
N PRO A 148 -15.28 14.59 -6.63
CA PRO A 148 -16.68 14.18 -6.70
C PRO A 148 -17.12 13.70 -8.09
N MET A 149 -16.43 14.09 -9.17
CA MET A 149 -16.81 13.68 -10.52
C MET A 149 -16.52 12.21 -10.77
N THR A 150 -15.39 11.72 -10.26
CA THR A 150 -14.95 10.33 -10.40
C THR A 150 -15.26 9.48 -9.15
N ASP A 151 -15.79 10.11 -8.10
CA ASP A 151 -15.98 9.52 -6.77
C ASP A 151 -14.70 8.81 -6.28
N MET A 152 -13.59 9.55 -6.29
CA MET A 152 -12.26 9.02 -5.99
C MET A 152 -11.51 9.95 -5.04
N THR A 153 -10.79 9.36 -4.08
CA THR A 153 -9.85 10.07 -3.22
C THR A 153 -8.42 9.66 -3.53
N LEU A 154 -7.55 10.63 -3.75
CA LEU A 154 -6.10 10.45 -3.89
C LEU A 154 -5.40 10.95 -2.63
N VAL A 155 -4.52 10.12 -2.07
CA VAL A 155 -3.77 10.41 -0.85
C VAL A 155 -2.30 10.47 -1.23
N GLY A 156 -1.67 11.63 -1.07
CA GLY A 156 -0.31 11.86 -1.58
C GLY A 156 0.61 12.59 -0.61
N LEU A 157 1.91 12.40 -0.80
CA LEU A 157 2.95 13.20 -0.15
C LEU A 157 3.05 14.56 -0.86
N VAL A 158 3.07 15.67 -0.11
CA VAL A 158 3.56 16.94 -0.66
C VAL A 158 5.05 17.00 -0.34
N PRO A 159 5.97 16.97 -1.32
CA PRO A 159 7.28 17.55 -1.07
C PRO A 159 7.07 19.04 -0.83
N GLU A 160 7.41 19.50 0.37
CA GLU A 160 7.48 20.91 0.70
C GLU A 160 8.49 21.56 -0.25
N TYR A 161 7.96 22.22 -1.29
CA TYR A 161 8.66 23.10 -2.21
C TYR A 161 9.70 22.41 -3.12
N GLU A 162 9.47 22.57 -4.42
CA GLU A 162 10.32 22.17 -5.55
C GLU A 162 10.32 20.68 -5.94
N LEU A 163 9.57 20.45 -7.02
CA LEU A 163 9.62 19.30 -7.95
C LEU A 163 9.18 17.93 -7.38
N PRO A 164 8.54 17.10 -8.22
CA PRO A 164 7.94 15.83 -7.82
C PRO A 164 8.99 14.73 -7.63
N HIS A 165 9.90 14.88 -6.67
CA HIS A 165 10.88 13.84 -6.35
C HIS A 165 10.25 12.88 -5.33
N GLY A 166 9.60 11.83 -5.83
CA GLY A 166 9.02 10.77 -4.98
C GLY A 166 7.53 10.94 -4.71
N TRP A 167 6.66 10.26 -5.46
CA TRP A 167 5.21 10.32 -5.28
C TRP A 167 4.69 8.96 -4.82
N VAL A 168 4.24 8.87 -3.57
CA VAL A 168 3.32 7.80 -3.20
C VAL A 168 1.92 8.38 -3.28
N ALA A 169 1.14 7.90 -4.24
CA ALA A 169 -0.28 8.18 -4.35
C ALA A 169 -1.06 6.91 -4.01
N VAL A 170 -1.94 6.98 -3.01
CA VAL A 170 -2.91 5.93 -2.73
C VAL A 170 -4.25 6.36 -3.30
N ARG A 171 -4.73 5.61 -4.29
CA ARG A 171 -6.07 5.76 -4.86
C ARG A 171 -7.07 4.95 -4.04
N LEU A 172 -8.15 5.61 -3.67
CA LEU A 172 -9.29 5.07 -2.95
C LEU A 172 -10.57 5.41 -3.71
N ASP A 173 -11.53 4.50 -3.72
CA ASP A 173 -12.88 4.83 -4.17
C ASP A 173 -13.63 5.57 -3.05
N GLY A 174 -14.48 6.53 -3.45
CA GLY A 174 -15.33 7.31 -2.56
C GLY A 174 -14.62 8.44 -1.81
N ASN A 175 -15.31 8.93 -0.77
CA ASN A 175 -14.85 9.98 0.14
C ASN A 175 -14.77 9.49 1.60
N PRO A 176 -13.76 8.65 1.94
CA PRO A 176 -13.72 7.99 3.24
C PRO A 176 -13.58 8.95 4.43
N TRP A 177 -13.06 10.16 4.21
CA TRP A 177 -12.88 11.17 5.26
C TRP A 177 -13.90 12.30 5.22
N ARG A 178 -14.95 12.18 4.40
CA ARG A 178 -16.01 13.21 4.24
C ARG A 178 -15.42 14.60 4.00
N ILE A 179 -14.49 14.68 3.05
CA ILE A 179 -13.91 15.94 2.60
C ILE A 179 -14.98 16.70 1.83
N ASP A 180 -15.69 17.60 2.53
CA ASP A 180 -16.83 18.36 2.03
C ASP A 180 -16.54 19.87 1.91
N ARG A 181 -15.47 20.32 2.56
CA ARG A 181 -15.01 21.71 2.53
C ARG A 181 -13.91 21.92 1.51
N ALA A 182 -14.17 22.78 0.53
CA ALA A 182 -13.16 23.20 -0.42
C ALA A 182 -12.17 24.18 0.23
N VAL A 183 -10.89 24.03 -0.11
CA VAL A 183 -9.80 24.88 0.36
C VAL A 183 -9.07 25.49 -0.83
N GLN A 184 -8.64 26.74 -0.72
CA GLN A 184 -7.84 27.40 -1.73
C GLN A 184 -6.38 26.95 -1.58
N VAL A 185 -5.82 26.32 -2.61
CA VAL A 185 -4.43 25.87 -2.63
C VAL A 185 -3.61 26.84 -3.48
N PRO A 186 -2.42 27.28 -3.01
CA PRO A 186 -1.52 28.11 -3.81
C PRO A 186 -1.19 27.45 -5.16
N GLY A 187 -1.25 28.21 -6.25
CA GLY A 187 -0.98 27.70 -7.60
C GLY A 187 -2.15 26.99 -8.29
N LEU A 188 -3.31 26.85 -7.64
CA LEU A 188 -4.54 26.39 -8.28
C LEU A 188 -5.54 27.54 -8.43
N ASP A 189 -6.15 27.66 -9.61
CA ASP A 189 -7.10 28.74 -9.93
C ASP A 189 -8.46 28.59 -9.21
N ARG A 190 -8.74 27.41 -8.64
CA ARG A 190 -10.02 27.09 -8.01
C ARG A 190 -9.82 26.35 -6.69
N PRO A 191 -10.71 26.56 -5.71
CA PRO A 191 -10.74 25.75 -4.49
C PRO A 191 -10.94 24.26 -4.81
N VAL A 192 -10.30 23.41 -4.01
CA VAL A 192 -10.33 21.94 -4.17
C VAL A 192 -10.75 21.26 -2.88
N LEU A 193 -11.41 20.10 -2.97
CA LEU A 193 -11.81 19.30 -1.81
C LEU A 193 -10.62 18.54 -1.25
N ARG A 194 -9.83 19.22 -0.43
CA ARG A 194 -8.57 18.72 0.10
C ARG A 194 -8.54 18.81 1.62
N ARG A 195 -7.96 17.79 2.25
CA ARG A 195 -7.68 17.73 3.67
C ARG A 195 -6.22 17.40 3.89
N GLU A 196 -5.62 18.00 4.91
CA GLU A 196 -4.20 17.85 5.24
C GLU A 196 -4.02 17.38 6.67
N TRP A 197 -2.93 16.65 6.91
CA TRP A 197 -2.49 16.16 8.21
C TRP A 197 -0.99 16.44 8.35
N GLN A 198 -0.62 17.10 9.44
CA GLN A 198 0.76 17.37 9.78
C GLN A 198 1.32 16.27 10.70
N ALA A 199 2.63 16.09 10.65
CA ALA A 199 3.32 15.15 11.52
C ALA A 199 3.36 15.60 13.00
N ASP A 200 3.21 16.89 13.29
CA ASP A 200 3.21 17.45 14.65
C ASP A 200 4.37 16.91 15.52
N GLU A 201 5.62 17.02 15.02
CA GLU A 201 6.85 16.49 15.64
C GLU A 201 6.96 14.95 15.72
N ARG A 202 6.02 14.21 15.15
CA ARG A 202 6.07 12.74 15.09
C ARG A 202 6.88 12.26 13.89
N GLU A 203 7.49 11.10 14.03
CA GLU A 203 8.17 10.42 12.93
C GLU A 203 7.20 9.88 11.87
N THR A 204 5.89 9.81 12.18
CA THR A 204 4.89 9.23 11.28
C THR A 204 3.55 9.98 11.31
N VAL A 205 2.89 10.06 10.16
CA VAL A 205 1.48 10.41 10.01
C VAL A 205 0.70 9.12 9.75
N THR A 206 -0.27 8.81 10.60
CA THR A 206 -1.13 7.63 10.43
C THR A 206 -2.56 8.06 10.11
N LEU A 207 -3.04 7.70 8.92
CA LEU A 207 -4.44 7.88 8.51
C LEU A 207 -5.21 6.57 8.68
N SER A 208 -6.32 6.62 9.41
CA SER A 208 -7.25 5.50 9.49
C SER A 208 -8.32 5.63 8.40
N LEU A 209 -8.38 4.64 7.52
CA LEU A 209 -9.46 4.45 6.57
C LEU A 209 -10.59 3.67 7.26
N PRO A 210 -11.76 4.29 7.48
CA PRO A 210 -12.93 3.56 7.97
C PRO A 210 -13.37 2.51 6.95
N GLY A 211 -14.07 1.47 7.41
CA GLY A 211 -14.70 0.47 6.54
C GLY A 211 -16.20 0.63 6.43
#